data_AF-A0A925VTE4-F1
#
_entry.id   AF-A0A925VTE4-F1
#
_cell.length_a   1.000
_cell.length_b   1.000
_cell.length_c   1.000
_cell.angle_alpha   90.00
_cell.angle_beta   90.00
_cell.angle_gamma   90.00
#
_symmetry.space_group_name_H-M   'P 1'
#
loop_
_entity.id
_entity.type
_entity.pdbx_description
1 polymer ?
#
loop_
_entity_poly.entity_id
_entity_poly.type
_entity_poly.pdbx_seq_one_letter_code
_entity_poly.pdbx_strand_id
1 'polypeptide(L)'
;MKKLLLSATLLLAAAAVTQAQDFPYQTPPKAIQDLLLAPPTPRVSLSSDGKVLALLQVQDFPTVAELAQPELRLAGLRFNPRTNGPSRVSYAVGIKLKKLPSGAEIDVKGLPAQARISGVSWS
;
A
#
# COMPACT_ATOMS: atom_id res chain seq x y z
N MET A 1 -23.26 -53.30 14.99
CA MET A 1 -22.62 -52.45 16.02
C MET A 1 -21.20 -52.03 15.66
N LYS A 2 -20.29 -52.94 15.29
CA LYS A 2 -18.90 -52.60 14.90
C LYS A 2 -18.79 -51.59 13.74
N LYS A 3 -19.64 -51.70 12.71
CA LYS A 3 -19.67 -50.77 11.56
C LYS A 3 -20.12 -49.36 11.94
N LEU A 4 -21.10 -49.23 12.84
CA LEU A 4 -21.56 -47.95 13.39
C LEU A 4 -20.49 -47.27 14.24
N LEU A 5 -19.77 -48.05 15.06
CA LEU A 5 -18.62 -47.56 15.83
C LEU A 5 -17.50 -47.05 14.91
N LEU A 6 -17.13 -47.81 13.86
CA LEU A 6 -16.13 -47.39 12.88
C LEU A 6 -16.53 -46.12 12.12
N SER A 7 -17.80 -45.98 11.72
CA SER A 7 -18.30 -44.77 11.05
C SER A 7 -18.28 -43.55 11.98
N ALA A 8 -18.62 -43.73 13.26
CA ALA A 8 -18.57 -42.66 14.27
C ALA A 8 -17.12 -42.20 14.54
N THR A 9 -16.16 -43.13 14.64
CA THR A 9 -14.75 -42.80 14.81
C THR A 9 -14.18 -42.06 13.60
N LEU A 10 -14.60 -42.41 12.38
CA LEU A 10 -14.15 -41.75 11.15
C LEU A 10 -14.70 -40.32 11.02
N LEU A 11 -15.95 -40.09 11.42
CA LEU A 11 -16.55 -38.76 11.49
C LEU A 11 -15.88 -37.86 12.55
N LEU A 12 -15.51 -38.43 13.71
CA LEU A 12 -14.82 -37.70 14.76
C LEU A 12 -13.39 -37.31 14.35
N ALA A 13 -12.70 -38.19 13.61
CA ALA A 13 -11.38 -37.91 13.07
C ALA A 13 -11.43 -36.80 12.00
N ALA A 14 -12.43 -36.80 11.12
CA ALA A 14 -12.59 -35.76 10.10
C ALA A 14 -12.84 -34.36 10.71
N ALA A 15 -13.57 -34.27 11.83
CA ALA A 15 -13.80 -33.02 12.55
C ALA A 15 -12.54 -32.48 13.26
N ALA A 16 -11.58 -33.35 13.60
CA ALA A 16 -10.31 -32.94 14.20
C ALA A 16 -9.34 -32.33 13.16
N VAL A 17 -9.46 -32.69 11.88
CA VAL A 17 -8.61 -32.14 10.80
C VAL A 17 -9.06 -30.73 10.37
N THR A 18 -10.28 -30.31 10.71
CA THR A 18 -10.82 -28.96 10.40
C THR A 18 -10.43 -27.86 11.39
N GLN A 19 -9.41 -28.06 12.21
CA GLN A 19 -8.77 -26.95 12.94
C GLN A 19 -7.83 -26.21 11.97
N ALA A 20 -8.42 -25.52 11.00
CA ALA A 20 -7.70 -24.49 10.27
C ALA A 20 -7.21 -23.48 11.31
N GLN A 21 -5.90 -23.22 11.33
CA GLN A 21 -5.33 -22.27 12.27
C GLN A 21 -5.81 -20.86 11.88
N ASP A 22 -6.90 -20.39 12.48
CA ASP A 22 -7.30 -18.98 12.52
C ASP A 22 -6.31 -18.25 13.43
N PHE A 23 -5.07 -18.10 12.97
CA PHE A 23 -4.14 -17.21 13.64
C PHE A 23 -4.56 -15.77 13.33
N PRO A 24 -4.76 -14.93 14.36
CA PRO A 24 -4.94 -13.50 14.15
C PRO A 24 -3.69 -12.93 13.45
N TYR A 25 -3.88 -11.84 12.72
CA TYR A 25 -2.80 -11.17 12.00
C TYR A 25 -1.63 -10.86 12.94
N GLN A 26 -0.48 -11.47 12.69
CA GLN A 26 0.71 -11.29 13.51
C GLN A 26 1.46 -10.05 13.04
N THR A 27 1.78 -9.17 13.98
CA THR A 27 2.61 -8.00 13.72
C THR A 27 4.05 -8.28 14.15
N PRO A 28 5.05 -7.81 13.38
CA PRO A 28 6.45 -7.95 13.78
C PRO A 28 6.74 -7.13 15.04
N PRO A 29 7.82 -7.42 15.77
CA PRO A 29 8.29 -6.59 16.88
C PRO A 29 8.42 -5.12 16.46
N LYS A 30 8.09 -4.20 17.37
CA LYS A 30 8.00 -2.76 17.09
C LYS A 30 9.24 -2.19 16.40
N ALA A 31 10.44 -2.59 16.81
CA ALA A 31 11.68 -2.11 16.21
C ALA A 31 11.80 -2.42 14.70
N ILE A 32 11.36 -3.62 14.28
CA ILE A 32 11.35 -4.02 12.86
C ILE A 32 10.22 -3.29 12.13
N GLN A 33 9.06 -3.16 12.76
CA GLN A 33 7.93 -2.43 12.20
C GLN A 33 8.30 -0.96 11.92
N ASP A 34 8.88 -0.26 12.90
CA ASP A 34 9.25 1.15 12.79
C ASP A 34 10.34 1.35 11.73
N LEU A 35 11.30 0.41 11.61
CA LEU A 35 12.32 0.44 10.57
C LEU A 35 11.72 0.32 9.17
N LEU A 36 10.77 -0.60 8.98
CA LEU A 36 10.10 -0.81 7.69
C LEU A 36 9.12 0.32 7.35
N LEU A 37 8.44 0.89 8.34
CA LEU A 37 7.45 1.96 8.13
C LEU A 37 8.06 3.36 8.20
N ALA A 38 9.38 3.47 8.33
CA ALA A 38 10.07 4.75 8.31
C ALA A 38 9.74 5.51 7.01
N PRO A 39 9.45 6.82 7.07
CA PRO A 39 9.16 7.60 5.87
C PRO A 39 10.35 7.56 4.90
N PRO A 40 10.14 7.16 3.63
CA PRO A 40 11.19 7.18 2.63
C PRO A 40 11.58 8.61 2.25
N THR A 41 12.73 8.74 1.60
CA THR A 41 13.15 10.00 1.00
C THR A 41 12.10 10.48 -0.01
N PRO A 42 11.58 11.70 0.11
CA PRO A 42 10.56 12.21 -0.81
C PRO A 42 11.12 12.34 -2.23
N ARG A 43 10.26 12.14 -3.22
CA ARG A 43 10.59 12.51 -4.61
C ARG A 43 10.59 14.03 -4.71
N VAL A 44 11.51 14.58 -5.50
CA VAL A 44 11.64 16.04 -5.65
C VAL A 44 11.45 16.47 -7.08
N SER A 45 10.84 17.64 -7.28
CA SER A 45 10.74 18.30 -8.58
C SER A 45 11.03 19.78 -8.42
N LEU A 46 12.02 20.29 -9.16
CA LEU A 46 12.46 21.70 -9.09
C LEU A 46 11.72 22.53 -10.13
N SER A 47 11.28 23.73 -9.74
CA SER A 47 10.67 24.70 -10.65
C SER A 47 11.65 25.15 -11.72
N SER A 48 11.13 25.53 -12.89
CA SER A 48 11.94 25.98 -14.03
C SER A 48 12.85 27.18 -13.70
N ASP A 49 12.45 28.02 -12.75
CA ASP A 49 13.23 29.17 -12.27
C ASP A 49 14.16 28.86 -11.08
N GLY A 50 14.19 27.61 -10.62
CA GLY A 50 15.06 27.14 -9.53
C GLY A 50 14.68 27.64 -8.13
N LYS A 51 13.54 28.31 -7.96
CA LYS A 51 13.16 28.95 -6.68
C LYS A 51 12.29 28.09 -5.78
N VAL A 52 11.64 27.06 -6.32
CA VAL A 52 10.68 26.23 -5.58
C VAL A 52 10.95 24.75 -5.85
N LEU A 53 11.05 23.98 -4.77
CA LEU A 53 11.18 22.53 -4.81
C LEU A 53 9.87 21.90 -4.33
N ALA A 54 9.22 21.12 -5.18
CA ALA A 54 8.11 20.27 -4.77
C ALA A 54 8.67 19.00 -4.13
N LEU A 55 8.29 18.75 -2.88
CA LEU A 55 8.60 17.57 -2.10
C LEU A 55 7.38 16.66 -2.09
N LEU A 56 7.46 15.56 -2.84
CA LEU A 56 6.41 14.56 -2.94
C LEU A 56 6.67 13.45 -1.91
N GLN A 57 5.81 13.38 -0.90
CA GLN A 57 5.85 12.35 0.13
C GLN A 57 5.36 11.04 -0.47
N VAL A 58 6.25 10.07 -0.63
CA VAL A 58 5.91 8.75 -1.18
C VAL A 58 5.77 7.71 -0.07
N GLN A 59 5.04 6.64 -0.37
CA GLN A 59 4.93 5.47 0.48
C GLN A 59 5.55 4.28 -0.25
N ASP A 60 6.45 3.56 0.41
CA ASP A 60 7.13 2.39 -0.17
C ASP A 60 6.21 1.17 -0.24
N PHE A 61 5.32 1.02 0.74
CA PHE A 61 4.44 -0.14 0.89
C PHE A 61 2.97 0.25 0.67
N PRO A 62 2.31 -0.26 -0.38
CA PRO A 62 0.89 -0.03 -0.56
C PRO A 62 0.09 -0.68 0.58
N THR A 63 -1.05 -0.07 0.89
CA THR A 63 -1.95 -0.61 1.91
C THR A 63 -2.54 -1.96 1.48
N VAL A 64 -3.00 -2.76 2.45
CA VAL A 64 -3.72 -4.02 2.14
C VAL A 64 -4.97 -3.75 1.28
N ALA A 65 -5.67 -2.64 1.54
CA ALA A 65 -6.82 -2.22 0.75
C ALA A 65 -6.46 -1.89 -0.72
N GLU A 66 -5.26 -1.37 -0.97
CA GLU A 66 -4.74 -1.15 -2.33
C GLU A 66 -4.37 -2.46 -3.02
N LEU A 67 -3.72 -3.36 -2.30
CA LEU A 67 -3.37 -4.68 -2.82
C LEU A 67 -4.59 -5.54 -3.14
N ALA A 68 -5.67 -5.37 -2.39
CA ALA A 68 -6.95 -6.05 -2.59
C ALA A 68 -7.80 -5.48 -3.75
N GLN A 69 -7.37 -4.39 -4.40
CA GLN A 69 -8.12 -3.84 -5.54
C GLN A 69 -8.14 -4.83 -6.72
N PRO A 70 -9.23 -4.88 -7.50
CA PRO A 70 -9.29 -5.72 -8.70
C PRO A 70 -8.15 -5.43 -9.68
N GLU A 71 -7.55 -6.49 -10.20
CA GLU A 71 -6.47 -6.44 -11.20
C GLU A 71 -6.85 -7.34 -12.37
N LEU A 72 -6.97 -6.75 -13.56
CA LEU A 72 -7.14 -7.49 -14.80
C LEU A 72 -5.77 -7.78 -15.42
N ARG A 73 -5.66 -8.93 -16.10
CA ARG A 73 -4.39 -9.44 -16.65
C ARG A 73 -4.56 -9.80 -18.13
N LEU A 74 -3.84 -9.12 -19.01
CA LEU A 74 -3.91 -9.30 -20.47
C LEU A 74 -2.52 -9.17 -21.07
N ALA A 75 -2.09 -10.16 -21.86
CA ALA A 75 -0.78 -10.16 -22.54
C ALA A 75 0.41 -9.83 -21.60
N GLY A 76 0.36 -10.28 -20.34
CA GLY A 76 1.40 -10.02 -19.33
C GLY A 76 1.28 -8.66 -18.62
N LEU A 77 0.37 -7.79 -19.03
CA LEU A 77 0.09 -6.51 -18.38
C LEU A 77 -0.94 -6.66 -17.27
N ARG A 78 -0.88 -5.76 -16.28
CA ARG A 78 -1.78 -5.70 -15.12
C ARG A 78 -2.44 -4.33 -15.05
N PHE A 79 -3.76 -4.26 -15.13
CA PHE A 79 -4.51 -3.00 -15.16
C PHE A 79 -5.64 -2.97 -14.15
N ASN A 80 -5.83 -1.80 -13.55
CA ASN A 80 -6.88 -1.55 -12.58
C ASN A 80 -8.13 -1.11 -13.37
N PRO A 81 -9.23 -1.89 -13.35
CA PRO A 81 -10.41 -1.58 -14.16
C PRO A 81 -11.09 -0.27 -13.76
N ARG A 82 -10.83 0.26 -12.56
CA ARG A 82 -11.38 1.56 -12.11
C ARG A 82 -10.64 2.75 -12.72
N THR A 83 -9.35 2.61 -13.02
CA THR A 83 -8.51 3.72 -13.51
C THR A 83 -8.00 3.52 -14.93
N ASN A 84 -8.19 2.34 -15.52
CA ASN A 84 -7.63 1.91 -16.81
C ASN A 84 -6.10 2.06 -16.92
N GLY A 85 -5.41 2.23 -15.79
CA GLY A 85 -3.96 2.35 -15.71
C GLY A 85 -3.31 1.11 -15.08
N PRO A 86 -1.98 1.11 -14.93
CA PRO A 86 -1.27 0.02 -14.26
C PRO A 86 -1.84 -0.25 -12.86
N SER A 87 -2.01 -1.52 -12.50
CA SER A 87 -2.51 -1.92 -11.17
C SER A 87 -1.54 -1.66 -10.03
N ARG A 88 -0.27 -1.40 -10.36
CA ARG A 88 0.82 -1.18 -9.41
C ARG A 88 1.52 0.11 -9.81
N VAL A 89 1.24 1.19 -9.07
CA VAL A 89 1.82 2.52 -9.27
C VAL A 89 2.24 3.04 -7.91
N SER A 90 3.44 3.62 -7.82
CA SER A 90 3.90 4.32 -6.63
C SER A 90 3.36 5.75 -6.64
N TYR A 91 2.38 6.03 -5.79
CA TYR A 91 1.82 7.36 -5.63
C TYR A 91 2.55 8.14 -4.54
N ALA A 92 2.60 9.46 -4.69
CA ALA A 92 2.83 10.33 -3.56
C ALA A 92 1.50 10.57 -2.82
N VAL A 93 1.55 10.44 -1.49
CA VAL A 93 0.43 10.60 -0.56
C VAL A 93 0.32 12.02 -0.02
N GLY A 94 1.30 12.87 -0.33
CA GLY A 94 1.32 14.27 0.04
C GLY A 94 2.32 15.06 -0.79
N ILE A 95 2.17 16.37 -0.77
CA ILE A 95 3.06 17.30 -1.43
C ILE A 95 3.27 18.53 -0.55
N LYS A 96 4.54 18.95 -0.44
CA LYS A 96 4.94 20.22 0.15
C LYS A 96 5.77 21.02 -0.85
N LEU A 97 5.76 22.34 -0.74
CA LEU A 97 6.63 23.20 -1.52
C LEU A 97 7.70 23.78 -0.61
N LYS A 98 8.96 23.77 -1.05
CA LYS A 98 10.09 24.36 -0.33
C LYS A 98 10.68 25.49 -1.16
N LYS A 99 10.70 26.70 -0.61
CA LYS A 99 11.33 27.86 -1.23
C LYS A 99 12.85 27.79 -1.08
N LEU A 100 13.56 28.20 -2.12
CA LEU A 100 15.02 28.27 -2.17
C LEU A 100 15.45 29.74 -2.34
N PRO A 101 16.56 30.18 -1.71
CA PRO A 101 17.44 29.40 -0.81
C PRO A 101 16.95 29.36 0.65
N SER A 102 15.87 30.07 0.99
CA SER A 102 15.44 30.24 2.40
C SER A 102 15.10 28.95 3.12
N GLY A 103 14.76 27.88 2.39
CA GLY A 103 14.38 26.58 2.94
C GLY A 103 12.98 26.54 3.53
N ALA A 104 12.21 27.63 3.42
CA ALA A 104 10.87 27.73 3.98
C ALA A 104 9.91 26.73 3.30
N GLU A 105 9.27 25.88 4.11
CA GLU A 105 8.28 24.91 3.64
C GLU A 105 6.87 25.48 3.69
N ILE A 106 6.07 25.13 2.68
CA ILE A 106 4.68 25.54 2.49
C ILE A 106 3.87 24.27 2.29
N ASP A 107 2.91 24.05 3.17
CA ASP A 107 1.95 22.96 3.02
C ASP A 107 0.93 23.30 1.92
N VAL A 108 0.71 22.33 1.03
CA VAL A 108 -0.30 22.45 -0.02
C VAL A 108 -1.67 22.13 0.58
N LYS A 109 -2.58 23.10 0.52
CA LYS A 109 -3.95 22.98 1.05
C LYS A 109 -4.90 22.40 0.00
N GLY A 110 -5.99 21.77 0.45
CA GLY A 110 -7.05 21.25 -0.41
C GLY A 110 -6.79 19.87 -1.02
N LEU A 111 -5.76 19.16 -0.55
CA LEU A 111 -5.52 17.78 -0.96
C LEU A 111 -6.62 16.85 -0.42
N PRO A 112 -7.07 15.84 -1.18
CA PRO A 112 -7.92 14.78 -0.66
C PRO A 112 -7.24 14.04 0.51
N ALA A 113 -8.02 13.53 1.46
CA ALA A 113 -7.49 12.79 2.62
C ALA A 113 -6.64 11.56 2.25
N GLN A 114 -6.87 10.99 1.07
CA GLN A 114 -6.12 9.87 0.49
C GLN A 114 -5.57 10.29 -0.88
N ALA A 115 -4.78 11.38 -0.90
CA ALA A 115 -4.20 11.89 -2.13
C ALA A 115 -3.37 10.79 -2.83
N ARG A 116 -3.59 10.65 -4.13
CA ARG A 116 -2.82 9.74 -4.99
C ARG A 116 -2.22 10.54 -6.14
N ILE A 117 -1.04 11.09 -5.90
CA ILE A 117 -0.34 11.97 -6.84
C ILE A 117 0.63 11.11 -7.64
N SER A 118 0.32 10.87 -8.92
CA SER A 118 1.19 10.08 -9.82
C SER A 118 2.39 10.87 -10.33
N GLY A 119 2.24 12.19 -10.48
CA GLY A 119 3.29 13.08 -10.95
C GLY A 119 2.88 14.55 -10.80
N VAL A 120 3.86 15.43 -10.96
CA VAL A 120 3.69 16.88 -10.96
C VAL A 120 4.54 17.49 -12.06
N SER A 121 4.07 18.59 -12.62
CA SER A 121 4.79 19.38 -13.62
C SER A 121 4.69 20.86 -13.27
N TRP A 122 5.70 21.63 -13.67
CA TRP A 122 5.71 23.08 -13.58
C TRP A 122 5.24 23.68 -14.91
N SER A 123 4.61 24.86 -14.82
CA SER A 123 4.27 25.71 -15.96
C SER A 123 5.19 26.92 -16.01
#